data_AF-E4LJ23-F1
#
_entry.id   AF-E4LJ23-F1
#
_cell.length_a   1.000
_cell.length_b   1.000
_cell.length_c   1.000
_cell.angle_alpha   90.00
_cell.angle_beta   90.00
_cell.angle_gamma   90.00
#
_symmetry.space_group_name_H-M   'P 1'
#
loop_
_entity.id
_entity.type
_entity.pdbx_description
1 polymer ?
#
loop_
_entity_poly.entity_id
_entity_poly.type
_entity_poly.pdbx_seq_one_letter_code
_entity_poly.pdbx_strand_id
1 'polypeptide(L)'
;MDNRRGLVIVHTGEGKGKTTAALGMAIRSWGNGMRVLILQFIKGSWSYGELKAIATLNDAGGRIEIRQGGLGFTRKGNEDAEEHRRAAEELLQSALHEISGGTWDMIILDEFNYAYSFGLIRQEELEQILSARPEQTHLIFTGRNASEELIDRADLVTEMHLVKHPYQKGIKAQRGIEF
;
A
#
# COMPACT_ATOMS: atom_id res chain seq x y z
N MET A 1 -13.78 4.89 -28.78
CA MET A 1 -13.66 3.62 -28.02
C MET A 1 -13.44 4.00 -26.57
N ASP A 2 -14.20 3.42 -25.66
CA ASP A 2 -14.12 3.71 -24.23
C ASP A 2 -12.88 2.99 -23.66
N ASN A 3 -11.76 3.70 -23.53
CA ASN A 3 -10.47 3.14 -23.11
C ASN A 3 -10.37 3.00 -21.58
N ARG A 4 -11.46 2.57 -20.93
CA ARG A 4 -11.52 2.45 -19.46
C ARG A 4 -10.98 1.09 -19.03
N ARG A 5 -9.96 1.14 -18.18
CA ARG A 5 -9.37 -0.01 -17.50
C ARG A 5 -8.87 0.38 -16.11
N GLY A 6 -8.60 -0.63 -15.30
CA GLY A 6 -7.85 -0.52 -14.07
C GLY A 6 -6.45 0.04 -14.33
N LEU A 7 -5.97 0.79 -13.35
CA LEU A 7 -4.69 1.51 -13.41
C LEU A 7 -3.73 0.96 -12.37
N VAL A 8 -2.46 0.86 -12.74
CA VAL A 8 -1.35 0.67 -11.81
C VAL A 8 -0.83 2.04 -11.39
N ILE A 9 -0.81 2.30 -10.09
CA ILE A 9 -0.47 3.61 -9.55
C ILE A 9 0.61 3.45 -8.49
N VAL A 10 1.63 4.32 -8.54
CA VAL A 10 2.75 4.31 -7.59
C VAL A 10 2.84 5.66 -6.90
N HIS A 11 2.85 5.65 -5.58
CA HIS A 11 3.17 6.80 -4.74
C HIS A 11 4.48 6.55 -3.99
N THR A 12 5.55 7.20 -4.43
CA THR A 12 6.91 7.00 -3.90
C THR A 12 7.58 8.32 -3.48
N GLY A 13 8.87 8.31 -3.20
CA GLY A 13 9.67 9.46 -2.80
C GLY A 13 9.81 9.65 -1.30
N GLU A 14 10.70 10.57 -0.91
CA GLU A 14 11.15 10.76 0.48
C GLU A 14 10.17 11.59 1.34
N GLY A 15 9.23 12.29 0.70
CA GLY A 15 8.27 13.18 1.30
C GLY A 15 7.10 12.47 1.99
N LYS A 16 6.46 13.17 2.93
CA LYS A 16 5.21 12.74 3.55
C LYS A 16 4.08 12.84 2.54
N GLY A 17 3.21 11.82 2.51
CA GLY A 17 1.93 11.88 1.81
C GLY A 17 1.52 10.60 1.06
N LYS A 18 2.44 9.64 0.88
CA LYS A 18 2.26 8.48 -0.01
C LYS A 18 1.02 7.66 0.38
N THR A 19 1.02 7.15 1.62
CA THR A 19 -0.09 6.41 2.21
C THR A 19 -1.36 7.26 2.27
N THR A 20 -1.28 8.52 2.71
CA THR A 20 -2.48 9.38 2.79
C THR A 20 -3.11 9.68 1.42
N ALA A 21 -2.31 9.77 0.35
CA ALA A 21 -2.82 9.92 -1.00
C ALA A 21 -3.54 8.66 -1.47
N ALA A 22 -2.95 7.48 -1.23
CA ALA A 22 -3.58 6.19 -1.52
C ALA A 22 -4.89 6.01 -0.73
N LEU A 23 -4.90 6.35 0.56
CA LEU A 23 -6.11 6.32 1.38
C LEU A 23 -7.16 7.35 0.91
N GLY A 24 -6.75 8.53 0.45
CA GLY A 24 -7.66 9.48 -0.20
C GLY A 24 -8.33 8.89 -1.45
N MET A 25 -7.60 8.08 -2.23
CA MET A 25 -8.18 7.33 -3.35
C MET A 25 -9.16 6.24 -2.87
N ALA A 26 -8.83 5.51 -1.79
CA ALA A 26 -9.73 4.53 -1.20
C ALA A 26 -11.08 5.16 -0.79
N ILE A 27 -11.04 6.31 -0.09
CA ILE A 27 -12.26 7.02 0.31
C ILE A 27 -13.06 7.48 -0.91
N ARG A 28 -12.38 8.00 -1.95
CA ARG A 28 -13.03 8.38 -3.21
C ARG A 28 -13.72 7.20 -3.88
N SER A 29 -13.04 6.06 -3.98
CA SER A 29 -13.58 4.85 -4.60
C SER A 29 -14.78 4.31 -3.82
N TRP A 30 -14.66 4.18 -2.51
CA TRP A 30 -15.76 3.75 -1.64
C TRP A 30 -16.98 4.68 -1.75
N GLY A 31 -16.75 6.00 -1.79
CA GLY A 31 -17.81 6.99 -1.99
C GLY A 31 -18.53 6.88 -3.34
N ASN A 32 -17.89 6.29 -4.35
CA ASN A 32 -18.47 5.96 -5.65
C ASN A 32 -19.02 4.52 -5.71
N GLY A 33 -19.14 3.85 -4.56
CA GLY A 33 -19.75 2.53 -4.45
C GLY A 33 -18.83 1.36 -4.78
N MET A 34 -17.53 1.61 -4.95
CA MET A 34 -16.53 0.59 -5.26
C MET A 34 -16.11 -0.19 -4.01
N ARG A 35 -15.66 -1.43 -4.23
CA ARG A 35 -15.04 -2.30 -3.24
C ARG A 35 -13.54 -2.02 -3.17
N VAL A 36 -13.03 -1.75 -1.97
CA VAL A 36 -11.64 -1.37 -1.74
C VAL A 36 -10.97 -2.27 -0.70
N LEU A 37 -9.82 -2.83 -1.04
CA LEU A 37 -8.97 -3.58 -0.11
C LEU A 37 -7.65 -2.83 0.11
N ILE A 38 -7.23 -2.73 1.37
CA ILE A 38 -5.95 -2.14 1.76
C ILE A 38 -5.14 -3.21 2.50
N LEU A 39 -3.97 -3.54 1.97
CA LEU A 39 -3.02 -4.49 2.55
C LEU A 39 -1.75 -3.75 2.94
N GLN A 40 -1.37 -3.80 4.22
CA GLN A 40 -0.22 -3.07 4.73
C GLN A 40 0.95 -4.00 5.02
N PHE A 41 2.04 -3.86 4.27
CA PHE A 41 3.22 -4.74 4.36
C PHE A 41 4.11 -4.44 5.56
N ILE A 42 3.92 -3.29 6.21
CA ILE A 42 4.62 -2.90 7.42
C ILE A 42 3.59 -2.55 8.48
N LYS A 43 3.60 -3.33 9.56
CA LYS A 43 2.81 -3.03 10.74
C LYS A 43 3.28 -1.71 11.35
N GLY A 44 2.39 -0.72 11.36
CA GLY A 44 2.57 0.47 12.19
C GLY A 44 2.56 0.05 13.66
N SER A 45 3.48 0.57 14.46
CA SER A 45 3.57 0.26 15.89
C SER A 45 2.46 0.88 16.74
N TRP A 46 1.54 1.65 16.13
CA TRP A 46 0.45 2.35 16.81
C TRP A 46 -0.90 2.22 16.08
N SER A 47 -1.99 2.34 16.84
CA SER A 47 -3.35 2.55 16.31
C SER A 47 -3.45 3.99 15.78
N TYR A 48 -3.44 4.14 14.46
CA TYR A 48 -3.66 5.43 13.80
C TYR A 48 -5.10 5.56 13.28
N GLY A 49 -5.52 6.80 13.06
CA GLY A 49 -6.91 7.18 12.81
C GLY A 49 -7.58 6.45 11.65
N GLU A 50 -6.81 6.09 10.62
CA GLU A 50 -7.32 5.49 9.40
C GLU A 50 -7.88 4.09 9.63
N LEU A 51 -7.34 3.28 10.54
CA LEU A 51 -7.93 1.98 10.90
C LEU A 51 -9.36 2.12 11.44
N LYS A 52 -9.56 3.12 12.31
CA LYS A 52 -10.88 3.40 12.91
C LYS A 52 -11.85 3.93 11.85
N ALA A 53 -11.38 4.84 11.00
CA ALA A 53 -12.19 5.37 9.91
C ALA A 53 -12.63 4.27 8.94
N ILE A 54 -11.71 3.40 8.52
CA ILE A 54 -12.01 2.29 7.62
C ILE A 54 -12.97 1.29 8.27
N ALA A 55 -12.79 0.95 9.54
CA ALA A 55 -13.73 0.09 10.26
C ALA A 55 -15.15 0.69 10.28
N THR A 56 -15.29 1.99 10.59
CA THR A 56 -16.60 2.68 10.54
C THR A 56 -17.22 2.67 9.15
N LEU A 57 -16.42 2.88 8.09
CA LEU A 57 -16.92 2.83 6.71
C LEU A 57 -17.30 1.41 6.28
N ASN A 58 -16.60 0.41 6.81
CA ASN A 58 -16.95 -0.99 6.61
C ASN A 58 -18.27 -1.33 7.29
N ASP A 59 -18.47 -0.91 8.55
CA ASP A 59 -19.74 -1.12 9.27
C ASP A 59 -20.92 -0.42 8.55
N ALA A 60 -20.66 0.72 7.91
CA ALA A 60 -21.67 1.47 7.18
C ALA A 60 -22.05 0.87 5.82
N GLY A 61 -21.13 0.16 5.15
CA GLY A 61 -21.32 -0.20 3.74
C GLY A 61 -20.69 -1.50 3.25
N GLY A 62 -19.92 -2.22 4.07
CA GLY A 62 -19.38 -3.56 3.78
C GLY A 62 -18.47 -3.67 2.56
N ARG A 63 -17.91 -2.55 2.07
CA ARG A 63 -17.17 -2.47 0.80
C ARG A 63 -15.74 -1.96 0.96
N ILE A 64 -15.24 -1.81 2.17
CA ILE A 64 -13.87 -1.37 2.39
C ILE A 64 -13.23 -2.11 3.54
N GLU A 65 -12.05 -2.67 3.30
CA GLU A 65 -11.34 -3.46 4.29
C GLU A 65 -9.87 -3.04 4.37
N ILE A 66 -9.31 -3.06 5.57
CA ILE A 66 -7.88 -2.88 5.81
C ILE A 66 -7.34 -4.07 6.60
N ARG A 67 -6.27 -4.69 6.09
CA ARG A 67 -5.56 -5.81 6.72
C ARG A 67 -4.11 -5.42 6.93
N GLN A 68 -3.67 -5.57 8.17
CA GLN A 68 -2.30 -5.24 8.56
C GLN A 68 -1.47 -6.52 8.60
N GLY A 69 -0.37 -6.56 7.85
CA GLY A 69 0.64 -7.61 7.92
C GLY A 69 2.02 -7.06 8.29
N GLY A 70 3.02 -7.94 8.22
CA GLY A 70 4.40 -7.62 8.59
C GLY A 70 4.63 -7.48 10.11
N LEU A 71 5.90 -7.44 10.50
CA LEU A 71 6.34 -7.30 11.89
C LEU A 71 6.83 -5.87 12.23
N GLY A 72 6.63 -4.92 11.33
CA GLY A 72 7.16 -3.55 11.42
C GLY A 72 8.47 -3.37 10.64
N PHE A 73 9.20 -2.29 10.89
CA PHE A 73 10.42 -1.97 10.17
C PHE A 73 11.55 -2.94 10.51
N THR A 74 12.05 -3.66 9.51
CA THR A 74 13.28 -4.44 9.62
C THR A 74 14.52 -3.57 9.36
N ARG A 75 15.63 -3.84 10.06
CA ARG A 75 16.95 -3.30 9.74
C ARG A 75 17.72 -4.34 8.90
N LYS A 76 18.39 -3.89 7.84
CA LYS A 76 19.20 -4.76 6.98
C LYS A 76 20.29 -5.43 7.84
N GLY A 77 20.28 -6.77 7.93
CA GLY A 77 21.27 -7.56 8.67
C GLY A 77 20.90 -7.98 10.11
N ASN A 78 19.63 -7.91 10.51
CA ASN A 78 19.16 -8.35 11.84
C ASN A 78 18.88 -9.88 11.90
N GLU A 79 18.92 -10.45 13.11
CA GLU A 79 18.63 -11.87 13.40
C GLU A 79 17.18 -12.28 13.05
N ASP A 80 16.25 -11.32 12.96
CA ASP A 80 14.81 -11.55 12.68
C ASP A 80 14.43 -11.53 11.18
N ALA A 81 15.40 -11.53 10.26
CA ALA A 81 15.16 -11.38 8.82
C ALA A 81 14.20 -12.45 8.26
N GLU A 82 14.28 -13.67 8.77
CA GLU A 82 13.44 -14.79 8.35
C GLU A 82 11.98 -14.64 8.83
N GLU A 83 11.75 -14.09 10.02
CA GLU A 83 10.40 -13.82 10.53
C GLU A 83 9.72 -12.69 9.75
N HIS A 84 10.48 -11.62 9.45
CA HIS A 84 9.99 -10.55 8.58
C HIS A 84 9.67 -11.05 7.18
N ARG A 85 10.50 -11.96 6.63
CA ARG A 85 10.26 -12.60 5.33
C ARG A 85 8.97 -13.42 5.35
N ARG A 86 8.76 -14.26 6.37
CA ARG A 86 7.53 -15.06 6.52
C ARG A 86 6.29 -14.19 6.62
N ALA A 87 6.33 -13.12 7.42
CA ALA A 87 5.19 -12.22 7.56
C ALA A 87 4.87 -11.45 6.26
N ALA A 88 5.89 -11.08 5.48
CA ALA A 88 5.71 -10.50 4.16
C ALA A 88 5.14 -11.53 3.17
N GLU A 89 5.62 -12.77 3.22
CA GLU A 89 5.16 -13.88 2.37
C GLU A 89 3.69 -14.24 2.65
N GLU A 90 3.27 -14.31 3.91
CA GLU A 90 1.86 -14.54 4.29
C GLU A 90 0.94 -13.44 3.74
N LEU A 91 1.33 -12.17 3.89
CA LEU A 91 0.54 -11.07 3.36
C LEU A 91 0.53 -11.04 1.84
N LEU A 92 1.65 -11.37 1.20
CA LEU A 92 1.76 -11.50 -0.26
C LEU A 92 0.83 -12.59 -0.78
N GLN A 93 0.77 -13.75 -0.13
CA GLN A 93 -0.17 -14.82 -0.51
C GLN A 93 -1.62 -14.36 -0.36
N SER A 94 -1.94 -13.64 0.72
CA SER A 94 -3.26 -13.01 0.86
C SER A 94 -3.54 -12.01 -0.27
N ALA A 95 -2.56 -11.18 -0.64
CA ALA A 95 -2.69 -10.23 -1.74
C ALA A 95 -2.97 -10.92 -3.06
N LEU A 96 -2.18 -11.94 -3.41
CA LEU A 96 -2.36 -12.71 -4.64
C LEU A 96 -3.73 -13.38 -4.71
N HIS A 97 -4.20 -13.94 -3.60
CA HIS A 97 -5.52 -14.55 -3.51
C HIS A 97 -6.63 -13.52 -3.79
N GLU A 98 -6.59 -12.37 -3.12
CA GLU A 98 -7.60 -11.32 -3.24
C GLU A 98 -7.59 -10.64 -4.61
N ILE A 99 -6.39 -10.39 -5.15
CA ILE A 99 -6.21 -9.84 -6.50
C ILE A 99 -6.83 -10.79 -7.53
N SER A 100 -6.47 -12.07 -7.48
CA SER A 100 -6.96 -13.07 -8.44
C SER A 100 -8.46 -13.33 -8.32
N GLY A 101 -9.04 -13.10 -7.14
CA GLY A 101 -10.47 -13.30 -6.89
C GLY A 101 -11.39 -12.31 -7.61
N GLY A 102 -10.87 -11.15 -8.04
CA GLY A 102 -11.67 -10.14 -8.76
C GLY A 102 -12.80 -9.50 -7.96
N THR A 103 -12.78 -9.66 -6.64
CA THR A 103 -13.78 -9.09 -5.72
C THR A 103 -13.54 -7.60 -5.45
N TRP A 104 -12.36 -7.07 -5.74
CA TRP A 104 -12.02 -5.69 -5.40
C TRP A 104 -11.86 -4.85 -6.65
N ASP A 105 -12.50 -3.69 -6.65
CA ASP A 105 -12.37 -2.72 -7.74
C ASP A 105 -11.08 -1.88 -7.55
N MET A 106 -10.59 -1.78 -6.31
CA MET A 106 -9.32 -1.14 -5.95
C MET A 106 -8.59 -1.93 -4.87
N ILE A 107 -7.30 -2.18 -5.07
CA ILE A 107 -6.41 -2.82 -4.10
C ILE A 107 -5.21 -1.90 -3.85
N ILE A 108 -4.93 -1.61 -2.57
CA ILE A 108 -3.80 -0.80 -2.14
C ILE A 108 -2.81 -1.72 -1.43
N LEU A 109 -1.58 -1.78 -1.94
CA LEU A 109 -0.42 -2.46 -1.38
C LEU A 109 0.46 -1.40 -0.70
N ASP A 110 0.09 -1.07 0.54
CA ASP A 110 0.71 -0.01 1.32
C ASP A 110 2.06 -0.48 1.89
N GLU A 111 3.08 0.36 1.73
CA GLU A 111 4.49 0.10 2.05
C GLU A 111 5.11 -1.11 1.31
N PHE A 112 4.50 -1.52 0.19
CA PHE A 112 5.03 -2.56 -0.69
C PHE A 112 6.44 -2.24 -1.19
N ASN A 113 6.68 -0.99 -1.63
CA ASN A 113 7.96 -0.58 -2.19
C ASN A 113 9.12 -0.78 -1.21
N TYR A 114 8.85 -0.56 0.10
CA TYR A 114 9.82 -0.83 1.14
C TYR A 114 10.09 -2.33 1.25
N ALA A 115 9.05 -3.17 1.36
CA ALA A 115 9.21 -4.62 1.47
C ALA A 115 9.99 -5.21 0.27
N TYR A 116 9.71 -4.71 -0.94
CA TYR A 116 10.44 -5.05 -2.14
C TYR A 116 11.91 -4.61 -2.11
N SER A 117 12.19 -3.33 -1.82
CA SER A 117 13.55 -2.80 -1.78
C SER A 117 14.45 -3.44 -0.70
N PHE A 118 13.85 -4.02 0.35
CA PHE A 118 14.55 -4.75 1.40
C PHE A 118 14.74 -6.25 1.08
N GLY A 119 14.24 -6.73 -0.07
CA GLY A 119 14.35 -8.13 -0.48
C GLY A 119 13.39 -9.07 0.26
N LEU A 120 12.36 -8.54 0.92
CA LEU A 120 11.30 -9.37 1.52
C LEU A 120 10.31 -9.89 0.49
N ILE A 121 10.22 -9.19 -0.65
CA ILE A 121 9.42 -9.57 -1.81
C ILE A 121 10.38 -9.66 -2.99
N ARG A 122 10.28 -10.76 -3.75
CA ARG A 122 11.11 -11.06 -4.91
C ARG A 122 10.49 -10.50 -6.19
N GLN A 123 11.31 -10.36 -7.23
CA GLN A 123 10.86 -9.86 -8.53
C GLN A 123 9.75 -10.73 -9.14
N GLU A 124 9.84 -12.06 -9.01
CA GLU A 124 8.84 -12.98 -9.52
C GLU A 124 7.47 -12.78 -8.84
N GLU A 125 7.48 -12.38 -7.58
CA GLU A 125 6.27 -12.14 -6.79
C GLU A 125 5.60 -10.82 -7.19
N LEU A 126 6.40 -9.79 -7.50
CA LEU A 126 5.90 -8.56 -8.13
C LEU A 126 5.24 -8.87 -9.49
N GLU A 127 5.88 -9.68 -10.34
CA GLU A 127 5.30 -10.04 -11.64
C GLU A 127 4.02 -10.84 -11.49
N GLN A 128 3.95 -11.75 -10.49
CA GLN A 128 2.72 -12.47 -10.17
C GLN A 128 1.59 -11.53 -9.77
N ILE A 129 1.85 -10.53 -8.90
CA ILE A 129 0.87 -9.52 -8.51
C ILE A 129 0.35 -8.77 -9.75
N LEU A 130 1.25 -8.28 -10.59
CA LEU A 130 0.89 -7.48 -11.77
C LEU A 130 0.11 -8.30 -12.80
N SER A 131 0.46 -9.59 -12.97
CA SER A 131 -0.17 -10.51 -13.92
C SER A 131 -1.51 -11.05 -13.44
N ALA A 132 -1.68 -11.27 -12.13
CA ALA A 132 -2.92 -11.75 -11.54
C ALA A 132 -4.03 -10.68 -11.53
N ARG A 133 -3.67 -9.40 -11.73
CA ARG A 133 -4.59 -8.26 -11.68
C ARG A 133 -5.69 -8.35 -12.75
N PRO A 134 -6.98 -8.36 -12.36
CA PRO A 134 -8.06 -8.20 -13.31
C PRO A 134 -7.98 -6.86 -14.06
N GLU A 135 -8.39 -6.84 -15.32
CA GLU A 135 -8.24 -5.66 -16.19
C GLU A 135 -8.90 -4.40 -15.63
N GLN A 136 -9.98 -4.53 -14.87
CA GLN A 136 -10.76 -3.41 -14.31
C GLN A 136 -10.33 -3.00 -12.89
N THR A 137 -9.47 -3.78 -12.22
CA THR A 137 -9.05 -3.50 -10.85
C THR A 137 -7.92 -2.47 -10.83
N HIS A 138 -8.09 -1.39 -10.06
CA HIS A 138 -7.00 -0.46 -9.77
C HIS A 138 -6.05 -1.08 -8.74
N LEU A 139 -4.75 -0.95 -8.98
CA LEU A 139 -3.71 -1.46 -8.10
C LEU A 139 -2.74 -0.34 -7.72
N ILE A 140 -2.67 -0.02 -6.42
CA ILE A 140 -1.91 1.12 -5.91
C ILE A 140 -0.77 0.61 -5.04
N PHE A 141 0.44 1.08 -5.30
CA PHE A 141 1.64 0.77 -4.53
C PHE A 141 2.13 2.03 -3.81
N THR A 142 2.49 1.89 -2.53
CA THR A 142 3.09 2.98 -1.76
C THR A 142 4.42 2.58 -1.14
N GLY A 143 5.16 3.58 -0.68
CA GLY A 143 6.41 3.43 0.05
C GLY A 143 7.58 4.06 -0.69
N ARG A 144 8.69 4.24 0.02
CA ARG A 144 9.95 4.74 -0.56
C ARG A 144 10.56 3.70 -1.50
N ASN A 145 11.46 4.13 -2.37
CA ASN A 145 12.27 3.26 -3.23
C ASN A 145 11.43 2.33 -4.13
N ALA A 146 10.44 2.88 -4.86
CA ALA A 146 9.78 2.09 -5.92
C ALA A 146 10.84 1.61 -6.94
N SER A 147 10.77 0.34 -7.33
CA SER A 147 11.72 -0.21 -8.30
C SER A 147 11.48 0.33 -9.70
N GLU A 148 12.53 0.36 -10.52
CA GLU A 148 12.44 0.77 -11.92
C GLU A 148 11.42 -0.10 -12.68
N GLU A 149 11.42 -1.42 -12.42
CA GLU A 149 10.48 -2.32 -13.09
C GLU A 149 9.01 -2.01 -12.76
N LEU A 150 8.71 -1.63 -11.50
CA LEU A 150 7.37 -1.22 -11.10
C LEU A 150 6.99 0.14 -11.69
N ILE A 151 7.93 1.08 -11.74
CA ILE A 151 7.74 2.41 -12.33
C ILE A 151 7.40 2.27 -13.82
N ASP A 152 8.16 1.47 -14.56
CA ASP A 152 7.97 1.26 -16.00
C ASP A 152 6.62 0.61 -16.34
N ARG A 153 6.07 -0.19 -15.41
CA ARG A 153 4.77 -0.87 -15.57
C ARG A 153 3.60 -0.05 -15.02
N ALA A 154 3.85 1.08 -14.36
CA ALA A 154 2.82 1.91 -13.77
C ALA A 154 2.18 2.85 -14.80
N ASP A 155 0.87 3.04 -14.68
CA ASP A 155 0.12 4.02 -15.47
C ASP A 155 0.25 5.44 -14.89
N LEU A 156 0.49 5.54 -13.58
CA LEU A 156 0.73 6.80 -12.88
C LEU A 156 1.80 6.62 -11.82
N VAL A 157 2.80 7.50 -11.82
CA VAL A 157 3.82 7.57 -10.78
C VAL A 157 3.87 8.98 -10.23
N THR A 158 3.71 9.11 -8.92
CA THR A 158 3.92 10.36 -8.19
C THR A 158 5.08 10.20 -7.22
N GLU A 159 6.12 11.00 -7.42
CA GLU A 159 7.21 11.13 -6.48
C GLU A 159 6.95 12.29 -5.52
N MET A 160 6.82 11.97 -4.24
CA MET A 160 6.68 12.97 -3.19
C MET A 160 8.05 13.45 -2.75
N HIS A 161 8.49 14.59 -3.29
CA HIS A 161 9.77 15.18 -2.92
C HIS A 161 9.70 15.87 -1.55
N LEU A 162 10.68 15.62 -0.68
CA LEU A 162 10.76 16.26 0.64
C LEU A 162 11.29 17.69 0.53
N VAL A 163 10.39 18.66 0.36
CA VAL A 163 10.77 20.09 0.36
C VAL A 163 11.07 20.59 1.77
N LYS A 164 10.24 20.20 2.76
CA LYS A 164 10.42 20.52 4.18
C LYS A 164 9.61 19.54 5.05
N HIS A 165 10.06 19.27 6.27
CA HIS A 165 9.34 18.46 7.23
C HIS A 165 9.41 19.06 8.64
N PRO A 166 8.32 19.07 9.44
CA PRO A 166 8.36 19.56 10.83
C PRO A 166 9.44 18.88 11.69
N TYR A 167 9.69 17.60 11.44
CA TYR A 167 10.76 16.83 12.10
C TYR A 167 12.15 17.48 11.96
N GLN A 168 12.46 18.15 10.84
CA GLN A 168 13.73 18.87 10.66
C GLN A 168 13.91 20.03 11.65
N LYS A 169 12.81 20.50 12.26
CA LYS A 169 12.79 21.50 13.34
C LYS A 169 12.64 20.88 14.73
N GLY A 170 12.76 19.55 14.85
CA GLY A 170 12.57 18.83 16.11
C GLY A 170 11.11 18.70 16.55
N ILE A 171 10.13 19.07 15.69
CA ILE A 171 8.70 18.89 16.00
C ILE A 171 8.38 17.39 15.90
N LYS A 172 7.87 16.83 17.00
CA LYS A 172 7.49 15.42 17.10
C LYS A 172 6.18 15.14 16.36
N ALA A 173 5.96 13.87 16.02
CA ALA A 173 4.72 13.39 15.41
C ALA A 173 3.48 13.78 16.24
N GLN A 174 2.42 14.20 15.55
CA GLN A 174 1.19 14.71 16.14
C GLN A 174 -0.02 13.87 15.70
N ARG A 175 -0.94 13.67 16.64
CA ARG A 175 -2.21 12.99 16.38
C ARG A 175 -3.04 13.78 15.35
N GLY A 176 -3.57 13.07 14.36
CA GLY A 176 -4.32 13.62 13.22
C GLY A 176 -3.45 14.13 12.08
N ILE A 177 -2.11 14.13 12.23
CA ILE A 177 -1.17 14.58 11.19
C ILE A 177 -0.24 13.44 10.77
N GLU A 178 0.42 12.79 11.73
CA GLU A 178 1.32 11.65 11.50
C GLU A 178 0.70 10.29 11.87
N PHE A 179 -0.28 10.27 12.80
CA PHE A 179 -1.00 9.08 13.26
C PHE A 179 -2.38 9.42 13.84
#